data_AF-A0A6P8F5J4-F1
#
_entry.id   AF-A0A6P8F5J4-F1
#
_cell.length_a   1.000
_cell.length_b   1.000
_cell.length_c   1.000
_cell.angle_alpha   90.00
_cell.angle_beta   90.00
_cell.angle_gamma   90.00
#
_symmetry.space_group_name_H-M   'P 1'
#
loop_
_entity.id
_entity.type
_entity.pdbx_description
1 polymer ?
#
loop_
_entity_poly.entity_id
_entity_poly.type
_entity_poly.pdbx_seq_one_letter_code
_entity_poly.pdbx_strand_id
1 'polypeptide(L)'
;MAQARSDGSSEYYEDVASFLSARKTLDSSKWGFSIGIAMVQIGLSGSDESHFLSNISQYANQNVGVVRLVSTVQTAQFKMRSRDLVLHEDMLQSLMELPEEYDFGSYAQLFNKYGTHHITDGTMGGVLEYVLILNKEAMEKSAVHGKMVGHCFGVSIGLTLGFGKTGAAATLKAGVNNCEKIGERDESGDSSSSFIRDAFTLVKGGTLPGTAGVKTIRDANAFKTWGKSLKYSPDLIDFETIPVYELVRFSTAADQAKTRLPHLRRAWEEYEQQYSACRCAPCRHNGVPVLTRTSCSCECKSGYRGEACEETYRQGSTDGSWSCWGGWSSCQSNKKTRTRACNNPQPAGGAPCLGNPMQTHSC
;
A
#
# COMPACT_ATOMS: atom_id res chain seq x y z
N MET A 1 11.54 -3.48 28.20
CA MET A 1 12.47 -3.36 27.05
C MET A 1 11.71 -3.84 25.83
N ALA A 2 11.44 -2.96 24.86
CA ALA A 2 10.78 -3.37 23.62
C ALA A 2 11.75 -4.29 22.85
N GLN A 3 11.39 -5.56 22.68
CA GLN A 3 12.15 -6.49 21.86
C GLN A 3 11.90 -6.12 20.40
N ALA A 4 12.97 -5.79 19.66
CA ALA A 4 12.86 -5.56 18.24
C ALA A 4 12.50 -6.88 17.55
N ARG A 5 11.28 -6.99 17.03
CA ARG A 5 10.87 -8.14 16.21
C ARG A 5 11.22 -7.82 14.77
N SER A 6 12.18 -8.57 14.23
CA SER A 6 12.48 -8.57 12.80
C SER A 6 11.70 -9.71 12.16
N ASP A 7 10.89 -9.39 11.16
CA ASP A 7 10.26 -10.38 10.30
C ASP A 7 10.68 -10.14 8.86
N GLY A 8 10.73 -11.19 8.06
CA GLY A 8 11.09 -11.07 6.66
C GLY A 8 10.42 -12.11 5.78
N SER A 9 9.88 -11.67 4.65
CA SER A 9 9.23 -12.53 3.66
C SER A 9 9.81 -12.33 2.26
N SER A 10 9.72 -13.38 1.45
CA SER A 10 10.03 -13.37 0.02
C SER A 10 8.86 -13.97 -0.73
N GLU A 11 8.31 -13.23 -1.68
CA GLU A 11 7.23 -13.67 -2.54
C GLU A 11 7.59 -13.47 -4.01
N TYR A 12 7.15 -14.39 -4.86
CA TYR A 12 7.31 -14.30 -6.31
C TYR A 12 5.93 -14.19 -6.95
N TYR A 13 5.80 -13.28 -7.90
CA TYR A 13 4.61 -13.03 -8.69
C TYR A 13 4.93 -13.18 -10.17
N GLU A 14 3.97 -13.74 -10.91
CA GLU A 14 4.12 -13.96 -12.35
C GLU A 14 4.06 -12.68 -13.18
N ASP A 15 3.52 -11.59 -12.64
CA ASP A 15 3.44 -10.30 -13.32
C ASP A 15 3.26 -9.15 -12.33
N VAL A 16 3.42 -7.93 -12.83
CA VAL A 16 3.25 -6.70 -12.07
C VAL A 16 1.83 -6.57 -11.53
N ALA A 17 0.80 -6.92 -12.30
CA ALA A 17 -0.59 -6.83 -11.84
C ALA A 17 -0.88 -7.73 -10.63
N SER A 18 -0.30 -8.93 -10.57
CA SER A 18 -0.42 -9.86 -9.44
C SER A 18 0.30 -9.34 -8.20
N PHE A 19 1.49 -8.75 -8.36
CA PHE A 19 2.19 -8.05 -7.29
C PHE A 19 1.37 -6.88 -6.74
N LEU A 20 0.87 -6.02 -7.63
CA LEU A 20 0.04 -4.86 -7.32
C LEU A 20 -1.26 -5.29 -6.60
N SER A 21 -1.91 -6.34 -7.07
CA SER A 21 -3.10 -6.90 -6.41
C SER A 21 -2.80 -7.41 -5.00
N ALA A 22 -1.66 -8.07 -4.79
CA ALA A 22 -1.27 -8.58 -3.47
C ALA A 22 -0.88 -7.44 -2.50
N ARG A 23 -0.25 -6.37 -3.01
CA ARG A 23 0.03 -5.15 -2.24
C ARG A 23 -1.27 -4.49 -1.77
N LYS A 24 -2.21 -4.33 -2.69
CA LYS A 24 -3.53 -3.72 -2.45
C LYS A 24 -4.34 -4.44 -1.38
N THR A 25 -4.38 -5.76 -1.40
CA THR A 25 -5.14 -6.53 -0.39
C THR A 25 -4.57 -6.34 1.00
N LEU A 26 -3.25 -6.29 1.15
CA LEU A 26 -2.57 -5.98 2.42
C LEU A 26 -2.93 -4.57 2.91
N ASP A 27 -2.89 -3.55 2.05
CA ASP A 27 -3.23 -2.18 2.47
C ASP A 27 -4.71 -2.01 2.81
N SER A 28 -5.61 -2.66 2.05
CA SER A 28 -7.06 -2.62 2.32
C SER A 28 -7.43 -3.22 3.69
N SER A 29 -6.62 -4.18 4.18
CA SER A 29 -6.81 -4.78 5.51
C SER A 29 -6.43 -3.84 6.65
N LYS A 30 -5.56 -2.85 6.39
CA LYS A 30 -5.13 -1.84 7.37
C LYS A 30 -6.03 -0.60 7.40
N TRP A 31 -6.66 -0.26 6.28
CA TRP A 31 -7.44 0.98 6.15
C TRP A 31 -8.96 0.77 6.12
N GLY A 32 -9.49 -0.46 6.08
CA GLY A 32 -10.93 -0.71 6.16
C GLY A 32 -11.77 -0.23 4.96
N PHE A 33 -11.17 0.37 3.93
CA PHE A 33 -11.81 0.76 2.67
C PHE A 33 -11.50 -0.24 1.54
N SER A 34 -12.51 -0.57 0.73
CA SER A 34 -12.41 -1.60 -0.31
C SER A 34 -11.91 -1.10 -1.68
N ILE A 35 -10.86 -1.79 -2.16
CA ILE A 35 -10.58 -2.24 -3.54
C ILE A 35 -10.46 -1.17 -4.66
N GLY A 36 -9.30 -0.52 -4.72
CA GLY A 36 -8.58 -0.02 -5.92
C GLY A 36 -7.08 0.07 -5.59
N ILE A 37 -6.13 0.03 -6.53
CA ILE A 37 -4.88 0.77 -6.24
C ILE A 37 -5.26 2.20 -6.48
N ALA A 38 -5.79 2.78 -5.42
CA ALA A 38 -6.13 4.15 -5.40
C ALA A 38 -4.79 4.86 -5.15
N MET A 39 -4.05 5.17 -6.21
CA MET A 39 -3.06 6.27 -6.17
C MET A 39 -3.83 7.59 -6.12
N VAL A 40 -4.81 7.67 -5.21
CA VAL A 40 -5.54 8.89 -4.98
C VAL A 40 -4.50 9.86 -4.45
N GLN A 41 -4.36 10.96 -5.18
CA GLN A 41 -3.61 12.12 -4.73
C GLN A 41 -4.34 12.81 -3.56
N ILE A 42 -4.71 12.06 -2.53
CA ILE A 42 -5.13 12.61 -1.24
C ILE A 42 -3.81 12.90 -0.51
N GLY A 43 -3.23 14.05 -0.79
CA GLY A 43 -2.04 14.58 -0.10
C GLY A 43 -0.68 13.93 -0.40
N LEU A 44 -0.61 12.89 -1.27
CA LEU A 44 0.63 12.13 -1.53
C LEU A 44 1.05 12.10 -3.02
N SER A 45 0.71 13.12 -3.82
CA SER A 45 1.43 13.30 -5.09
C SER A 45 2.87 13.73 -4.79
N GLY A 46 3.82 12.80 -4.86
CA GLY A 46 5.23 13.07 -4.56
C GLY A 46 5.80 12.32 -3.36
N SER A 47 5.08 11.37 -2.77
CA SER A 47 5.64 10.52 -1.70
C SER A 47 6.57 9.44 -2.26
N ASP A 48 7.57 9.03 -1.48
CA ASP A 48 8.52 7.97 -1.83
C ASP A 48 7.80 6.68 -2.27
N GLU A 49 6.66 6.34 -1.66
CA GLU A 49 5.86 5.16 -1.99
C GLU A 49 5.11 5.31 -3.33
N SER A 50 4.59 6.50 -3.63
CA SER A 50 3.94 6.77 -4.92
C SER A 50 4.94 6.69 -6.08
N HIS A 51 6.14 7.25 -5.90
CA HIS A 51 7.23 7.15 -6.88
C HIS A 51 7.71 5.71 -7.05
N PHE A 52 7.84 4.97 -5.93
CA PHE A 52 8.20 3.56 -5.94
C PHE A 52 7.22 2.71 -6.77
N LEU A 53 5.91 2.85 -6.52
CA LEU A 53 4.89 2.10 -7.27
C LEU A 53 4.79 2.54 -8.74
N SER A 54 4.91 3.85 -9.02
CA SER A 54 4.90 4.37 -10.39
C SER A 54 6.10 3.88 -11.22
N ASN A 55 7.27 3.74 -10.60
CA ASN A 55 8.45 3.21 -11.29
C ASN A 55 8.32 1.71 -11.55
N ILE A 56 7.56 0.97 -10.74
CA ILE A 56 7.27 -0.45 -10.98
C ILE A 56 6.21 -0.62 -12.07
N SER A 57 5.18 0.25 -12.09
CA SER A 57 4.07 0.15 -13.05
C SER A 57 4.50 0.35 -14.50
N GLN A 58 5.66 0.99 -14.77
CA GLN A 58 6.20 1.09 -16.13
C GLN A 58 6.51 -0.29 -16.77
N TYR A 59 6.70 -1.33 -15.94
CA TYR A 59 6.90 -2.71 -16.38
C TYR A 59 5.60 -3.49 -16.54
N ALA A 60 4.45 -2.86 -16.31
CA ALA A 60 3.17 -3.48 -16.56
C ALA A 60 3.01 -3.85 -18.05
N ASN A 61 2.26 -4.91 -18.30
CA ASN A 61 2.04 -5.48 -19.64
C ASN A 61 3.31 -6.03 -20.34
N GLN A 62 4.48 -6.02 -19.68
CA GLN A 62 5.70 -6.67 -20.17
C GLN A 62 5.81 -8.12 -19.68
N ASN A 63 6.57 -8.94 -20.40
CA ASN A 63 6.84 -10.33 -20.01
C ASN A 63 7.94 -10.40 -18.92
N VAL A 64 7.61 -9.95 -17.70
CA VAL A 64 8.52 -9.92 -16.55
C VAL A 64 7.94 -10.68 -15.36
N GLY A 65 8.82 -11.23 -14.53
CA GLY A 65 8.47 -11.75 -13.21
C GLY A 65 8.75 -10.71 -12.14
N VAL A 66 8.12 -10.82 -10.97
CA VAL A 66 8.35 -9.89 -9.87
C VAL A 66 8.70 -10.65 -8.60
N VAL A 67 9.79 -10.28 -7.95
CA VAL A 67 10.11 -10.74 -6.59
C VAL A 67 9.94 -9.58 -5.63
N ARG A 68 9.22 -9.82 -4.53
CA ARG A 68 9.09 -8.88 -3.42
C ARG A 68 9.79 -9.46 -2.20
N LEU A 69 10.75 -8.70 -1.67
CA LEU A 69 11.41 -9.00 -0.40
C LEU A 69 11.03 -7.90 0.59
N VAL A 70 10.50 -8.27 1.74
CA VAL A 70 10.15 -7.32 2.79
C VAL A 70 10.87 -7.71 4.06
N SER A 71 11.42 -6.72 4.76
CA SER A 71 11.90 -6.86 6.12
C SER A 71 11.32 -5.74 6.98
N THR A 72 10.66 -6.14 8.07
CA THR A 72 10.00 -5.22 9.00
C THR A 72 10.66 -5.35 10.35
N VAL A 73 11.05 -4.22 10.94
CA VAL A 73 11.62 -4.14 12.30
C VAL A 73 10.70 -3.28 13.14
N GLN A 74 10.07 -3.88 14.15
CA GLN A 74 9.22 -3.15 15.09
C GLN A 74 10.08 -2.62 16.25
N THR A 75 9.97 -1.33 16.60
CA THR A 75 10.75 -0.73 17.68
C THR A 75 9.90 -0.27 18.86
N ALA A 76 8.68 0.21 18.60
CA ALA A 76 7.75 0.61 19.64
C ALA A 76 6.30 0.42 19.19
N GLN A 77 5.40 0.27 20.16
CA GLN A 77 3.96 0.34 19.94
C GLN A 77 3.42 1.52 20.74
N PHE A 78 2.43 2.20 20.20
CA PHE A 78 1.80 3.34 20.86
C PHE A 78 0.28 3.27 20.72
N LYS A 79 -0.39 3.94 21.64
CA LYS A 79 -1.82 4.14 21.64
C LYS A 79 -2.12 5.57 22.06
N MET A 80 -2.93 6.25 21.27
CA MET A 80 -3.35 7.61 21.53
C MET A 80 -4.42 7.66 22.62
N ARG A 81 -4.55 8.83 23.24
CA ARG A 81 -5.67 9.10 24.16
C ARG A 81 -6.98 9.08 23.36
N SER A 82 -8.06 8.61 23.99
CA SER A 82 -9.37 8.48 23.33
C SER A 82 -10.27 9.72 23.42
N ARG A 83 -9.95 10.68 24.31
CA ARG A 83 -10.72 11.92 24.58
C ARG A 83 -9.77 13.04 24.98
N ASP A 84 -10.27 14.26 25.05
CA ASP A 84 -9.49 15.44 25.46
C ASP A 84 -8.18 15.54 24.65
N LEU A 85 -8.29 15.25 23.35
CA LEU A 85 -7.21 15.40 22.40
C LEU A 85 -6.94 16.90 22.21
N VAL A 86 -5.67 17.28 22.25
CA VAL A 86 -5.25 18.66 21.98
C VAL A 86 -4.85 18.71 20.51
N LEU A 87 -5.57 19.52 19.73
CA LEU A 87 -5.25 19.73 18.33
C LEU A 87 -3.98 20.58 18.21
N HIS A 88 -3.20 20.34 17.16
CA HIS A 88 -2.11 21.23 16.79
C HIS A 88 -2.67 22.64 16.48
N GLU A 89 -1.94 23.69 16.85
CA GLU A 89 -2.40 25.09 16.73
C GLU A 89 -2.84 25.42 15.29
N ASP A 90 -2.03 25.06 14.29
CA ASP A 90 -2.40 25.27 12.88
C ASP A 90 -3.69 24.57 12.45
N MET A 91 -3.91 23.33 12.94
CA MET A 91 -5.12 22.57 12.63
C MET A 91 -6.33 23.22 13.31
N LEU A 92 -6.16 23.64 14.56
CA LEU A 92 -7.18 24.37 15.30
C LEU A 92 -7.55 25.66 14.58
N GLN A 93 -6.57 26.46 14.15
CA GLN A 93 -6.81 27.69 13.40
C GLN A 93 -7.55 27.41 12.09
N SER A 94 -7.07 26.45 11.28
CA SER A 94 -7.70 26.10 10.01
C SER A 94 -9.14 25.60 10.21
N LEU A 95 -9.41 24.89 11.31
CA LEU A 95 -10.76 24.45 11.69
C LEU A 95 -11.68 25.63 12.04
N MET A 96 -11.16 26.66 12.71
CA MET A 96 -11.94 27.87 13.07
C MET A 96 -12.22 28.78 11.86
N GLU A 97 -11.33 28.78 10.87
CA GLU A 97 -11.49 29.53 9.61
C GLU A 97 -12.54 28.92 8.67
N LEU A 98 -12.98 27.68 8.91
CA LEU A 98 -14.02 27.07 8.09
C LEU A 98 -15.34 27.84 8.19
N PRO A 99 -16.09 27.97 7.07
CA PRO A 99 -17.38 28.64 7.07
C PRO A 99 -18.39 27.89 7.92
N GLU A 100 -19.32 28.63 8.54
CA GLU A 100 -20.43 28.03 9.30
C GLU A 100 -21.51 27.45 8.39
N GLU A 101 -21.65 28.02 7.20
CA GLU A 101 -22.45 27.43 6.13
C GLU A 101 -21.65 26.37 5.39
N TYR A 102 -22.36 25.36 4.88
CA TYR A 102 -21.74 24.25 4.19
C TYR A 102 -21.15 24.68 2.84
N ASP A 103 -19.83 24.67 2.74
CA ASP A 103 -19.09 24.77 1.48
C ASP A 103 -18.13 23.57 1.33
N PHE A 104 -18.39 22.67 0.39
CA PHE A 104 -17.56 21.49 0.20
C PHE A 104 -16.09 21.84 -0.09
N GLY A 105 -15.82 22.92 -0.84
CA GLY A 105 -14.47 23.31 -1.24
C GLY A 105 -13.57 23.61 -0.06
N SER A 106 -14.04 24.45 0.87
CA SER A 106 -13.31 24.83 2.09
C SER A 106 -13.01 23.63 2.97
N TYR A 107 -13.98 22.74 3.18
CA TYR A 107 -13.79 21.53 3.98
C TYR A 107 -12.87 20.51 3.30
N ALA A 108 -12.95 20.37 1.97
CA ALA A 108 -12.06 19.50 1.21
C ALA A 108 -10.59 19.95 1.29
N GLN A 109 -10.34 21.26 1.34
CA GLN A 109 -9.00 21.80 1.56
C GLN A 109 -8.42 21.39 2.92
N LEU A 110 -9.24 21.33 3.98
CA LEU A 110 -8.82 20.83 5.28
C LEU A 110 -8.32 19.38 5.16
N PHE A 111 -9.07 18.50 4.48
CA PHE A 111 -8.67 17.11 4.28
C PHE A 111 -7.42 16.97 3.41
N ASN A 112 -7.27 17.81 2.40
CA ASN A 112 -6.05 17.82 1.57
C ASN A 112 -4.81 18.21 2.39
N LYS A 113 -4.96 19.08 3.39
CA LYS A 113 -3.86 19.57 4.23
C LYS A 113 -3.53 18.64 5.40
N TYR A 114 -4.53 18.11 6.08
CA TYR A 114 -4.36 17.34 7.32
C TYR A 114 -4.65 15.84 7.19
N GLY A 115 -5.15 15.39 6.03
CA GLY A 115 -5.60 14.03 5.81
C GLY A 115 -7.07 13.81 6.18
N THR A 116 -7.64 12.69 5.72
CA THR A 116 -9.03 12.31 6.01
C THR A 116 -9.18 11.54 7.32
N HIS A 117 -8.08 11.08 7.90
CA HIS A 117 -8.04 10.22 9.07
C HIS A 117 -6.93 10.65 10.03
N HIS A 118 -7.07 10.25 11.29
CA HIS A 118 -5.98 10.33 12.26
C HIS A 118 -5.71 8.95 12.86
N ILE A 119 -4.49 8.77 13.35
CA ILE A 119 -4.01 7.51 13.91
C ILE A 119 -4.43 7.40 15.36
N THR A 120 -5.00 6.26 15.76
CA THR A 120 -5.42 5.98 17.14
C THR A 120 -4.43 5.09 17.88
N ASP A 121 -3.74 4.23 17.17
CA ASP A 121 -2.75 3.31 17.69
C ASP A 121 -1.89 2.81 16.53
N GLY A 122 -0.72 2.30 16.86
CA GLY A 122 0.17 1.77 15.85
C GLY A 122 1.50 1.28 16.37
N THR A 123 2.31 0.88 15.42
CA THR A 123 3.65 0.36 15.59
C THR A 123 4.63 1.26 14.85
N MET A 124 5.60 1.77 15.59
CA MET A 124 6.76 2.48 15.09
C MET A 124 7.88 1.47 14.80
N GLY A 125 8.68 1.74 13.77
CA GLY A 125 9.72 0.82 13.35
C GLY A 125 10.39 1.24 12.06
N GLY A 126 10.76 0.24 11.27
CA GLY A 126 11.25 0.42 9.91
C GLY A 126 10.78 -0.69 9.00
N VAL A 127 10.63 -0.36 7.72
CA VAL A 127 10.34 -1.31 6.65
C VAL A 127 11.39 -1.13 5.56
N LEU A 128 12.07 -2.22 5.23
CA LEU A 128 12.87 -2.33 4.03
C LEU A 128 12.09 -3.20 3.04
N GLU A 129 11.80 -2.66 1.88
CA GLU A 129 11.19 -3.41 0.80
C GLU A 129 12.01 -3.31 -0.48
N TYR A 130 12.26 -4.48 -1.07
CA TYR A 130 12.84 -4.63 -2.39
C TYR A 130 11.82 -5.24 -3.34
N VAL A 131 11.73 -4.67 -4.54
CA VAL A 131 10.98 -5.24 -5.65
C VAL A 131 11.95 -5.43 -6.82
N LEU A 132 12.19 -6.68 -7.19
CA LEU A 132 13.06 -7.05 -8.30
C LEU A 132 12.20 -7.38 -9.52
N ILE A 133 12.49 -6.73 -10.64
CA ILE A 133 11.89 -7.02 -11.94
C ILE A 133 12.77 -8.04 -12.65
N LEU A 134 12.22 -9.22 -12.93
CA LEU A 134 12.96 -10.36 -13.46
C LEU A 134 12.72 -10.56 -14.96
N ASN A 135 13.79 -10.90 -15.67
CA ASN A 135 13.75 -11.30 -17.07
C ASN A 135 13.34 -12.77 -17.18
N LYS A 136 12.08 -13.03 -17.55
CA LYS A 136 11.55 -14.40 -17.69
C LYS A 136 12.29 -15.22 -18.75
N GLU A 137 12.64 -14.61 -19.89
CA GLU A 137 13.32 -15.32 -20.98
C GLU A 137 14.73 -15.77 -20.57
N ALA A 138 15.48 -14.91 -19.86
CA ALA A 138 16.79 -15.30 -19.33
C ALA A 138 16.65 -16.38 -18.26
N MET A 139 15.66 -16.27 -17.36
CA MET A 139 15.39 -17.28 -16.34
C MET A 139 15.08 -18.66 -16.96
N GLU A 140 14.24 -18.71 -18.00
CA GLU A 140 13.91 -19.94 -18.72
C GLU A 140 15.14 -20.57 -19.40
N LYS A 141 15.95 -19.76 -20.09
CA LYS A 141 17.18 -20.23 -20.78
C LYS A 141 18.19 -20.86 -19.83
N SER A 142 18.24 -20.42 -18.57
CA SER A 142 19.18 -20.92 -17.56
C SER A 142 18.53 -21.82 -16.51
N ALA A 143 17.26 -22.21 -16.69
CA ALA A 143 16.48 -23.01 -15.73
C ALA A 143 16.49 -22.45 -14.28
N VAL A 144 16.49 -21.12 -14.15
CA VAL A 144 16.48 -20.41 -12.86
C VAL A 144 15.04 -20.03 -12.49
N HIS A 145 14.65 -20.28 -11.25
CA HIS A 145 13.32 -19.93 -10.75
C HIS A 145 13.34 -18.58 -10.02
N GLY A 146 12.30 -17.76 -10.16
CA GLY A 146 12.25 -16.42 -9.53
C GLY A 146 12.42 -16.44 -8.00
N LYS A 147 11.88 -17.46 -7.31
CA LYS A 147 12.09 -17.64 -5.85
C LYS A 147 13.57 -17.81 -5.48
N MET A 148 14.35 -18.45 -6.35
CA MET A 148 15.79 -18.65 -6.16
C MET A 148 16.55 -17.34 -6.30
N VAL A 149 16.19 -16.51 -7.29
CA VAL A 149 16.74 -15.15 -7.46
C VAL A 149 16.45 -14.31 -6.21
N GLY A 150 15.22 -14.35 -5.71
CA GLY A 150 14.84 -13.67 -4.47
C GLY A 150 15.62 -14.13 -3.24
N HIS A 151 15.83 -15.43 -3.10
CA HIS A 151 16.65 -15.99 -2.03
C HIS A 151 18.11 -15.50 -2.10
N CYS A 152 18.75 -15.62 -3.27
CA CYS A 152 20.14 -15.21 -3.45
C CYS A 152 20.33 -13.70 -3.23
N PHE A 153 19.40 -12.88 -3.73
CA PHE A 153 19.40 -11.45 -3.46
C PHE A 153 19.19 -11.15 -1.97
N GLY A 154 18.27 -11.86 -1.29
CA GLY A 154 18.07 -11.70 0.15
C GLY A 154 19.34 -11.96 0.95
N VAL A 155 20.09 -13.01 0.61
CA VAL A 155 21.37 -13.34 1.25
C VAL A 155 22.41 -12.23 1.04
N SER A 156 22.52 -11.66 -0.17
CA SER A 156 23.53 -10.63 -0.46
C SER A 156 23.32 -9.34 0.35
N ILE A 157 22.06 -8.99 0.64
CA ILE A 157 21.72 -7.83 1.49
C ILE A 157 21.61 -8.17 2.98
N GLY A 158 21.92 -9.40 3.37
CA GLY A 158 21.91 -9.84 4.77
C GLY A 158 20.53 -10.17 5.35
N LEU A 159 19.51 -10.36 4.51
CA LEU A 159 18.20 -10.84 4.93
C LEU A 159 18.21 -12.37 4.99
N THR A 160 18.30 -12.92 6.20
CA THR A 160 18.03 -14.35 6.45
C THR A 160 16.51 -14.57 6.52
N LEU A 161 15.84 -14.55 5.36
CA LEU A 161 14.39 -14.73 5.27
C LEU A 161 14.03 -16.16 5.69
N GLY A 162 13.01 -16.30 6.54
CA GLY A 162 12.67 -17.50 7.29
C GLY A 162 12.21 -18.69 6.46
N PHE A 163 13.13 -19.38 5.78
CA PHE A 163 12.96 -20.77 5.36
C PHE A 163 13.13 -21.69 6.58
N GLY A 164 12.12 -21.72 7.44
CA GLY A 164 11.90 -22.73 8.48
C GLY A 164 12.98 -22.89 9.56
N LYS A 165 12.58 -22.76 10.83
CA LYS A 165 13.33 -23.27 12.01
C LYS A 165 13.38 -24.82 12.05
N THR A 166 13.59 -25.48 10.93
CA THR A 166 13.75 -26.93 10.82
C THR A 166 14.96 -27.21 9.92
N GLY A 167 16.12 -27.50 10.54
CA GLY A 167 17.27 -28.10 9.84
C GLY A 167 18.42 -27.18 9.42
N ALA A 168 18.65 -26.06 10.12
CA ALA A 168 19.62 -25.00 9.79
C ALA A 168 21.13 -25.37 9.88
N ALA A 169 21.50 -26.63 9.60
CA ALA A 169 22.87 -27.01 9.29
C ALA A 169 22.99 -27.80 7.97
N ALA A 170 21.90 -28.40 7.48
CA ALA A 170 21.94 -29.26 6.30
C ALA A 170 21.63 -28.52 4.98
N THR A 171 20.79 -27.49 5.00
CA THR A 171 20.44 -26.71 3.78
C THR A 171 21.39 -25.55 3.48
N LEU A 172 22.13 -25.05 4.49
CA LEU A 172 23.15 -24.01 4.28
C LEU A 172 24.31 -24.50 3.39
N LYS A 173 24.57 -25.82 3.31
CA LYS A 173 25.58 -26.38 2.40
C LYS A 173 25.05 -26.73 1.01
N ALA A 174 23.73 -26.78 0.82
CA ALA A 174 23.13 -27.17 -0.46
C ALA A 174 22.67 -25.97 -1.31
N GLY A 175 22.44 -24.79 -0.71
CA GLY A 175 21.98 -23.58 -1.41
C GLY A 175 23.07 -22.64 -1.93
N VAL A 176 24.30 -22.74 -1.40
CA VAL A 176 25.39 -21.78 -1.69
C VAL A 176 25.91 -21.92 -3.13
N ASN A 177 26.05 -23.14 -3.64
CA ASN A 177 26.59 -23.42 -4.98
C ASN A 177 25.70 -22.92 -6.13
N ASN A 178 24.49 -22.48 -5.79
CA ASN A 178 23.42 -22.18 -6.73
C ASN A 178 23.27 -20.66 -6.94
N CYS A 179 23.70 -19.84 -5.98
CA CYS A 179 23.75 -18.39 -6.12
C CYS A 179 24.97 -17.91 -6.91
N GLU A 180 26.04 -18.72 -7.01
CA GLU A 180 27.20 -18.45 -7.87
C GLU A 180 26.81 -18.26 -9.35
N LYS A 181 25.76 -18.95 -9.82
CA LYS A 181 25.22 -18.81 -11.18
C LYS A 181 24.43 -17.52 -11.41
N ILE A 182 23.93 -16.90 -10.34
CA ILE A 182 23.04 -15.73 -10.40
C ILE A 182 23.84 -14.42 -10.34
N GLY A 183 25.13 -14.48 -9.98
CA GLY A 183 26.04 -13.33 -9.91
C GLY A 183 25.81 -12.47 -8.66
N GLU A 184 26.89 -12.16 -7.95
CA GLU A 184 26.88 -11.13 -6.90
C GLU A 184 27.10 -9.74 -7.51
N ARG A 185 26.53 -8.70 -6.89
CA ARG A 185 26.50 -7.34 -7.42
C ARG A 185 27.89 -6.68 -7.35
N ASP A 186 28.26 -6.00 -8.43
CA ASP A 186 29.46 -5.13 -8.51
C ASP A 186 29.15 -3.71 -7.97
N GLU A 187 30.18 -2.97 -7.53
CA GLU A 187 30.10 -1.73 -6.73
C GLU A 187 29.36 -0.54 -7.41
N SER A 188 29.07 -0.63 -8.71
CA SER A 188 28.51 0.45 -9.54
C SER A 188 26.99 0.61 -9.47
N GLY A 189 26.26 -0.31 -8.84
CA GLY A 189 24.80 -0.21 -8.67
C GLY A 189 23.98 -0.61 -9.90
N ASP A 190 24.60 -1.02 -11.00
CA ASP A 190 23.92 -1.57 -12.17
C ASP A 190 23.71 -3.09 -12.00
N SER A 191 22.54 -3.63 -12.36
CA SER A 191 22.20 -5.05 -12.11
C SER A 191 22.90 -5.96 -13.13
N SER A 192 24.11 -6.42 -12.81
CA SER A 192 24.94 -7.27 -13.67
C SER A 192 24.50 -8.74 -13.79
N SER A 193 23.36 -9.15 -13.19
CA SER A 193 22.80 -10.48 -13.45
C SER A 193 21.83 -10.41 -14.62
N SER A 194 22.01 -11.28 -15.62
CA SER A 194 21.12 -11.38 -16.79
C SER A 194 19.64 -11.65 -16.43
N PHE A 195 19.37 -11.99 -15.17
CA PHE A 195 18.06 -12.34 -14.63
C PHE A 195 17.31 -11.15 -14.00
N ILE A 196 18.00 -10.13 -13.50
CA ILE A 196 17.37 -8.94 -12.88
C ILE A 196 17.45 -7.79 -13.88
N ARG A 197 16.29 -7.33 -14.35
CA ARG A 197 16.20 -6.17 -15.24
C ARG A 197 16.28 -4.86 -14.48
N ASP A 198 15.68 -4.83 -13.28
CA ASP A 198 15.61 -3.64 -12.45
C ASP A 198 15.37 -4.02 -10.98
N ALA A 199 15.74 -3.12 -10.06
CA ALA A 199 15.56 -3.31 -8.63
C ALA A 199 15.15 -2.00 -7.95
N PHE A 200 13.95 -2.01 -7.39
CA PHE A 200 13.39 -0.89 -6.64
C PHE A 200 13.50 -1.11 -5.15
N THR A 201 13.77 -0.04 -4.40
CA THR A 201 13.85 -0.07 -2.94
C THR A 201 12.91 0.98 -2.34
N LEU A 202 12.12 0.58 -1.36
CA LEU A 202 11.37 1.48 -0.49
C LEU A 202 11.86 1.28 0.95
N VAL A 203 12.35 2.35 1.56
CA VAL A 203 12.84 2.34 2.95
C VAL A 203 12.02 3.31 3.79
N LYS A 204 11.28 2.77 4.75
CA LYS A 204 10.56 3.54 5.79
C LYS A 204 11.35 3.49 7.09
N GLY A 205 11.54 4.66 7.70
CA GLY A 205 12.31 4.82 8.93
C GLY A 205 13.80 4.56 8.80
N GLY A 206 14.51 5.00 9.82
CA GLY A 206 15.96 4.87 9.97
C GLY A 206 16.73 5.93 9.19
N THR A 207 18.02 6.00 9.49
CA THR A 207 18.98 6.83 8.78
C THR A 207 20.00 5.93 8.11
N LEU A 208 20.36 6.28 6.88
CA LEU A 208 21.44 5.65 6.13
C LEU A 208 22.58 6.66 5.98
N PRO A 209 23.85 6.27 6.17
CA PRO A 209 24.97 7.14 5.83
C PRO A 209 25.05 7.30 4.31
N GLY A 210 24.82 8.51 3.78
CA GLY A 210 24.89 8.79 2.33
C GLY A 210 24.10 10.03 1.90
N THR A 211 24.43 10.57 0.72
CA THR A 211 23.82 11.79 0.13
C THR A 211 22.30 11.68 0.02
N ALA A 212 21.62 12.80 0.31
CA ALA A 212 20.19 12.97 0.12
C ALA A 212 19.77 12.53 -1.29
N GLY A 213 19.10 11.38 -1.41
CA GLY A 213 18.50 10.94 -2.69
C GLY A 213 18.48 9.43 -2.94
N VAL A 214 19.43 8.64 -2.42
CA VAL A 214 19.48 7.18 -2.70
C VAL A 214 19.63 6.38 -1.40
N LYS A 215 18.49 6.06 -0.77
CA LYS A 215 18.39 5.19 0.41
C LYS A 215 18.45 3.70 0.00
N THR A 216 19.56 3.24 -0.58
CA THR A 216 19.68 1.82 -0.95
C THR A 216 20.48 1.04 0.09
N ILE A 217 19.88 0.00 0.66
CA ILE A 217 20.54 -0.93 1.59
C ILE A 217 21.23 -2.02 0.76
N ARG A 218 22.48 -1.78 0.38
CA ARG A 218 23.18 -2.58 -0.65
C ARG A 218 23.78 -3.87 -0.15
N ASP A 219 24.05 -3.97 1.15
CA ASP A 219 24.73 -5.12 1.76
C ASP A 219 24.26 -5.35 3.21
N ALA A 220 24.71 -6.46 3.79
CA ALA A 220 24.39 -6.86 5.16
C ALA A 220 24.85 -5.88 6.24
N ASN A 221 25.93 -5.12 6.01
CA ASN A 221 26.44 -4.13 6.96
C ASN A 221 25.60 -2.86 6.94
N ALA A 222 25.20 -2.40 5.75
CA ALA A 222 24.23 -1.32 5.57
C ALA A 222 22.88 -1.68 6.23
N PHE A 223 22.42 -2.93 6.07
CA PHE A 223 21.19 -3.41 6.72
C PHE A 223 21.28 -3.36 8.25
N LYS A 224 22.39 -3.85 8.82
CA LYS A 224 22.63 -3.79 10.27
C LYS A 224 22.71 -2.35 10.78
N THR A 225 23.33 -1.46 10.01
CA THR A 225 23.47 -0.03 10.36
C THR A 225 22.11 0.66 10.37
N TRP A 226 21.32 0.45 9.32
CA TRP A 226 19.93 0.89 9.25
C TRP A 226 19.12 0.37 10.45
N GLY A 227 19.17 -0.93 10.71
CA GLY A 227 18.43 -1.54 11.82
C GLY A 227 18.77 -0.93 13.19
N LYS A 228 20.04 -0.56 13.43
CA LYS A 228 20.45 0.16 14.65
C LYS A 228 19.89 1.57 14.72
N SER A 229 19.77 2.27 13.59
CA SER A 229 19.26 3.64 13.53
C SER A 229 17.77 3.76 13.87
N LEU A 230 16.99 2.70 13.63
CA LEU A 230 15.54 2.66 13.88
C LEU A 230 15.17 2.89 15.35
N LYS A 231 16.09 2.64 16.27
CA LYS A 231 15.89 2.97 17.69
C LYS A 231 15.68 4.46 17.92
N TYR A 232 16.34 5.31 17.12
CA TYR A 232 16.37 6.76 17.29
C TYR A 232 15.54 7.50 16.25
N SER A 233 15.36 6.91 15.07
CA SER A 233 14.60 7.49 13.96
C SER A 233 13.61 6.48 13.37
N PRO A 234 12.65 5.94 14.16
CA PRO A 234 11.64 5.06 13.60
C PRO A 234 10.61 5.84 12.77
N ASP A 235 9.87 5.12 11.94
CA ASP A 235 8.73 5.61 11.17
C ASP A 235 7.49 4.78 11.48
N LEU A 236 6.32 5.25 11.08
CA LEU A 236 5.06 4.57 11.28
C LEU A 236 4.90 3.43 10.26
N ILE A 237 4.87 2.18 10.73
CA ILE A 237 4.89 1.00 9.86
C ILE A 237 3.58 0.20 9.86
N ASP A 238 2.79 0.35 10.91
CA ASP A 238 1.48 -0.28 11.05
C ASP A 238 0.61 0.55 11.99
N PHE A 239 -0.68 0.71 11.71
CA PHE A 239 -1.54 1.61 12.47
C PHE A 239 -3.02 1.41 12.20
N GLU A 240 -3.83 1.77 13.18
CA GLU A 240 -5.28 1.93 13.03
C GLU A 240 -5.62 3.42 12.90
N THR A 241 -6.70 3.70 12.17
CA THR A 241 -7.17 5.07 11.98
C THR A 241 -8.67 5.20 12.17
N ILE A 242 -9.09 6.41 12.52
CA ILE A 242 -10.50 6.81 12.48
C ILE A 242 -10.65 8.16 11.77
N PRO A 243 -11.84 8.47 11.24
CA PRO A 243 -12.07 9.69 10.48
C PRO A 243 -11.68 10.96 11.24
N VAL A 244 -11.15 11.95 10.54
CA VAL A 244 -10.66 13.21 11.14
C VAL A 244 -11.78 14.02 11.81
N TYR A 245 -13.04 13.85 11.40
CA TYR A 245 -14.15 14.50 12.10
C TYR A 245 -14.38 13.92 13.51
N GLU A 246 -14.00 12.66 13.77
CA GLU A 246 -14.01 12.08 15.12
C GLU A 246 -12.85 12.62 15.96
N LEU A 247 -11.69 12.93 15.36
CA LEU A 247 -10.60 13.64 16.06
C LEU A 247 -11.13 14.95 16.65
N VAL A 248 -11.80 15.76 15.83
CA VAL A 248 -12.38 17.03 16.27
C VAL A 248 -13.43 16.81 17.36
N ARG A 249 -14.31 15.81 17.19
CA ARG A 249 -15.36 15.48 18.17
C ARG A 249 -14.80 15.09 19.54
N PHE A 250 -13.68 14.38 19.59
CA PHE A 250 -13.04 13.94 20.85
C PHE A 250 -11.92 14.88 21.30
N SER A 251 -11.77 16.04 20.66
CA SER A 251 -10.79 17.05 21.04
C SER A 251 -11.34 18.05 22.05
N THR A 252 -10.43 18.80 22.66
CA THR A 252 -10.72 19.98 23.49
C THR A 252 -11.40 21.12 22.71
N ALA A 253 -11.38 21.08 21.37
CA ALA A 253 -12.01 22.08 20.50
C ALA A 253 -13.44 21.70 20.08
N ALA A 254 -13.99 20.57 20.56
CA ALA A 254 -15.29 20.07 20.13
C ALA A 254 -16.43 21.08 20.32
N ASP A 255 -16.44 21.81 21.45
CA ASP A 255 -17.47 22.81 21.75
C ASP A 255 -17.38 24.03 20.82
N GLN A 256 -16.16 24.47 20.49
CA GLN A 256 -15.93 25.59 19.57
C GLN A 256 -16.28 25.19 18.12
N ALA A 257 -16.01 23.94 17.74
CA ALA A 257 -16.31 23.42 16.41
C ALA A 257 -17.72 22.82 16.27
N LYS A 258 -18.59 22.98 17.27
CA LYS A 258 -19.90 22.29 17.37
C LYS A 258 -20.80 22.50 16.14
N THR A 259 -20.83 23.71 15.58
CA THR A 259 -21.59 24.04 14.37
C THR A 259 -20.98 23.45 13.10
N ARG A 260 -19.65 23.35 13.06
CA ARG A 260 -18.86 22.87 11.90
C ARG A 260 -18.77 21.35 11.84
N LEU A 261 -18.90 20.64 12.96
CA LEU A 261 -18.77 19.19 13.06
C LEU A 261 -19.72 18.40 12.11
N PRO A 262 -21.03 18.72 12.04
CA PRO A 262 -21.94 18.07 11.09
C PRO A 262 -21.51 18.29 9.63
N HIS A 263 -21.05 19.50 9.30
CA HIS A 263 -20.54 19.84 7.98
C HIS A 263 -19.23 19.14 7.67
N LEU A 264 -18.33 19.00 8.65
CA LEU A 264 -17.08 18.26 8.52
C LEU A 264 -17.32 16.78 8.23
N ARG A 265 -18.27 16.17 8.95
CA ARG A 265 -18.70 14.79 8.67
C ARG A 265 -19.28 14.66 7.26
N ARG A 266 -20.18 15.56 6.87
CA ARG A 266 -20.81 15.56 5.54
C ARG A 266 -19.76 15.69 4.43
N ALA A 267 -18.85 16.67 4.55
CA ALA A 267 -17.79 16.89 3.59
C ALA A 267 -16.86 15.68 3.51
N TRP A 268 -16.55 15.03 4.63
CA TRP A 268 -15.74 13.81 4.64
C TRP A 268 -16.44 12.66 3.89
N GLU A 269 -17.75 12.46 4.12
CA GLU A 269 -18.54 11.45 3.41
C GLU A 269 -18.56 11.73 1.88
N GLU A 270 -18.71 13.00 1.48
CA GLU A 270 -18.67 13.43 0.08
C GLU A 270 -17.26 13.30 -0.53
N TYR A 271 -16.21 13.63 0.23
CA TYR A 271 -14.80 13.55 -0.19
C TYR A 271 -14.39 12.11 -0.47
N GLU A 272 -14.63 11.20 0.47
CA GLU A 272 -14.34 9.78 0.31
C GLU A 272 -15.10 9.17 -0.88
N GLN A 273 -16.31 9.66 -1.18
CA GLN A 273 -17.06 9.22 -2.36
C GLN A 273 -16.47 9.77 -3.67
N GLN A 274 -16.07 11.04 -3.70
CA GLN A 274 -15.55 11.68 -4.92
C GLN A 274 -14.20 11.13 -5.35
N TYR A 275 -13.34 10.79 -4.39
CA TYR A 275 -11.95 10.40 -4.62
C TYR A 275 -11.69 8.89 -4.45
N SER A 276 -12.74 8.07 -4.38
CA SER A 276 -12.60 6.61 -4.35
C SER A 276 -12.29 6.03 -5.73
N ALA A 277 -11.36 5.06 -5.78
CA ALA A 277 -11.04 4.31 -6.99
C ALA A 277 -12.21 3.48 -7.55
N CYS A 278 -13.28 3.26 -6.77
CA CYS A 278 -14.50 2.60 -7.25
C CYS A 278 -15.18 3.37 -8.41
N ARG A 279 -14.83 4.65 -8.64
CA ARG A 279 -15.37 5.46 -9.73
C ARG A 279 -14.77 5.11 -11.09
N CYS A 280 -13.64 4.41 -11.11
CA CYS A 280 -13.07 3.91 -12.34
C CYS A 280 -13.98 2.83 -12.93
N ALA A 281 -14.07 2.82 -14.26
CA ALA A 281 -14.65 1.71 -14.99
C ALA A 281 -13.91 0.40 -14.64
N PRO A 282 -14.59 -0.75 -14.65
CA PRO A 282 -13.97 -1.98 -14.22
C PRO A 282 -12.97 -2.49 -15.27
N CYS A 283 -11.81 -2.92 -14.79
CA CYS A 283 -10.89 -3.70 -15.60
C CYS A 283 -11.40 -5.15 -15.72
N ARG A 284 -11.29 -5.74 -16.91
CA ARG A 284 -11.67 -7.14 -17.15
C ARG A 284 -10.58 -8.10 -16.68
N HIS A 285 -10.93 -9.39 -16.56
CA HIS A 285 -9.98 -10.49 -16.33
C HIS A 285 -9.04 -10.28 -15.14
N ASN A 286 -9.57 -9.71 -14.04
CA ASN A 286 -8.82 -9.39 -12.84
C ASN A 286 -7.68 -8.39 -13.05
N GLY A 287 -7.81 -7.49 -14.03
CA GLY A 287 -6.98 -6.30 -14.12
C GLY A 287 -7.17 -5.38 -12.91
N VAL A 288 -6.14 -4.65 -12.54
CA VAL A 288 -6.18 -3.77 -11.36
C VAL A 288 -6.50 -2.34 -11.81
N PRO A 289 -7.63 -1.75 -11.36
CA PRO A 289 -7.91 -0.35 -11.66
C PRO A 289 -6.98 0.54 -10.83
N VAL A 290 -6.34 1.47 -11.54
CA VAL A 290 -5.44 2.48 -11.00
C VAL A 290 -6.04 3.85 -11.27
N LEU A 291 -6.36 4.58 -10.20
CA LEU A 291 -6.77 5.98 -10.30
C LEU A 291 -5.51 6.85 -10.14
N THR A 292 -5.14 7.57 -11.19
CA THR A 292 -4.05 8.55 -11.18
C THR A 292 -4.62 9.93 -11.45
N ARG A 293 -4.64 10.80 -10.43
CA ARG A 293 -5.29 12.12 -10.48
C ARG A 293 -6.80 12.02 -10.81
N THR A 294 -7.14 12.28 -12.07
CA THR A 294 -8.47 12.26 -12.66
C THR A 294 -8.58 11.23 -13.78
N SER A 295 -7.50 10.52 -14.10
CA SER A 295 -7.45 9.47 -15.12
C SER A 295 -7.47 8.09 -14.47
N CYS A 296 -8.31 7.21 -15.01
CA CYS A 296 -8.32 5.80 -14.64
C CYS A 296 -7.55 5.00 -15.70
N SER A 297 -6.70 4.09 -15.27
CA SER A 297 -6.03 3.10 -16.12
C SER A 297 -6.20 1.70 -15.54
N CYS A 298 -5.97 0.69 -16.38
CA CYS A 298 -6.02 -0.71 -16.00
C CYS A 298 -4.65 -1.36 -16.14
N GLU A 299 -4.19 -1.98 -15.06
CA GLU A 299 -2.97 -2.80 -15.07
C GLU A 299 -3.34 -4.26 -15.32
N CYS A 300 -2.95 -4.80 -16.47
CA CYS A 300 -3.37 -6.12 -16.92
C CYS A 300 -2.44 -7.24 -16.44
N LYS A 301 -3.05 -8.40 -16.17
CA LYS A 301 -2.31 -9.65 -15.90
C LYS A 301 -1.59 -10.11 -17.17
N SER A 302 -0.56 -10.93 -16.99
CA SER A 302 0.22 -11.49 -18.08
C SER A 302 -0.69 -12.26 -19.05
N GLY A 303 -0.55 -11.95 -20.34
CA GLY A 303 -1.33 -12.56 -21.41
C GLY A 303 -2.68 -11.89 -21.70
N TYR A 304 -3.01 -10.77 -21.03
CA TYR A 304 -4.15 -9.92 -21.33
C TYR A 304 -3.68 -8.54 -21.81
N ARG A 305 -4.39 -7.93 -22.75
CA ARG A 305 -4.08 -6.63 -23.38
C ARG A 305 -5.36 -5.82 -23.62
N GLY A 306 -5.23 -4.64 -24.21
CA GLY A 306 -6.34 -3.69 -24.40
C GLY A 306 -6.44 -2.68 -23.26
N GLU A 307 -7.25 -1.64 -23.46
CA GLU A 307 -7.36 -0.52 -22.52
C GLU A 307 -7.96 -0.95 -21.16
N ALA A 308 -8.84 -1.95 -21.18
CA ALA A 308 -9.49 -2.52 -20.01
C ALA A 308 -9.13 -4.00 -19.80
N CYS A 309 -8.01 -4.48 -20.37
CA CYS A 309 -7.55 -5.87 -20.31
C CYS A 309 -8.49 -6.87 -21.01
N GLU A 310 -9.24 -6.43 -22.03
CA GLU A 310 -10.25 -7.21 -22.75
C GLU A 310 -9.68 -8.17 -23.80
N GLU A 311 -8.51 -7.89 -24.36
CA GLU A 311 -7.91 -8.66 -25.44
C GLU A 311 -7.14 -9.86 -24.88
N THR A 312 -7.58 -11.07 -25.19
CA THR A 312 -6.90 -12.30 -24.76
C THR A 312 -7.33 -13.51 -25.59
N TYR A 313 -6.42 -14.48 -25.71
CA TYR A 313 -6.73 -15.82 -26.21
C TYR A 313 -6.99 -16.82 -25.07
N ARG A 314 -6.86 -16.37 -23.81
CA ARG A 314 -7.03 -17.19 -22.61
C ARG A 314 -8.47 -17.07 -22.11
N GLN A 315 -9.03 -18.18 -21.65
CA GLN A 315 -10.29 -18.16 -20.92
C GLN A 315 -10.01 -17.68 -19.49
N GLY A 316 -10.42 -16.45 -19.16
CA GLY A 316 -10.19 -15.84 -17.85
C GLY A 316 -11.43 -15.83 -16.98
N SER A 317 -11.26 -15.94 -15.67
CA SER A 317 -12.28 -15.56 -14.70
C SER A 317 -12.16 -14.07 -14.36
N THR A 318 -13.28 -13.46 -14.00
CA THR A 318 -13.34 -12.11 -13.44
C THR A 318 -13.92 -12.20 -12.04
N ASP A 319 -13.15 -11.77 -11.05
CA ASP A 319 -13.58 -11.65 -9.68
C ASP A 319 -14.47 -10.42 -9.53
N GLY A 320 -15.48 -10.53 -8.69
CA GLY A 320 -16.39 -9.45 -8.39
C GLY A 320 -15.70 -8.38 -7.56
N SER A 321 -15.93 -7.12 -7.92
CA SER A 321 -15.55 -5.99 -7.06
C SER A 321 -16.73 -5.05 -6.85
N TRP A 322 -16.72 -4.40 -5.69
CA TRP A 322 -17.78 -3.52 -5.24
C TRP A 322 -17.87 -2.27 -6.11
N SER A 323 -19.09 -1.88 -6.46
CA SER A 323 -19.38 -0.53 -6.91
C SER A 323 -19.05 0.48 -5.82
N CYS A 324 -19.00 1.75 -6.21
CA CYS A 324 -19.10 2.81 -5.23
C CYS A 324 -20.35 2.64 -4.36
N TRP A 325 -20.23 3.06 -3.11
CA TRP A 325 -21.39 3.25 -2.26
C TRP A 325 -22.33 4.29 -2.89
N GLY A 326 -23.62 3.98 -2.92
CA GLY A 326 -24.67 4.94 -3.21
C GLY A 326 -24.75 6.01 -2.12
N GLY A 327 -25.50 7.08 -2.42
CA GLY A 327 -25.83 8.09 -1.42
C GLY A 327 -26.60 7.49 -0.25
N TRP A 328 -26.48 8.11 0.93
CA TRP A 328 -27.34 7.80 2.06
C TRP A 328 -28.80 8.10 1.74
N SER A 329 -29.71 7.22 2.15
CA SER A 329 -31.14 7.48 2.14
C SER A 329 -31.48 8.65 3.07
N SER A 330 -32.65 9.25 2.84
CA SER A 330 -33.29 10.10 3.86
C SER A 330 -33.40 9.33 5.19
N CYS A 331 -33.35 10.06 6.30
CA CYS A 331 -33.51 9.44 7.60
C CYS A 331 -34.94 8.89 7.75
N GLN A 332 -35.05 7.59 8.06
CA GLN A 332 -36.32 6.92 8.32
C GLN A 332 -36.19 6.10 9.60
N SER A 333 -37.05 6.37 10.57
CA SER A 333 -37.04 5.68 11.87
C SER A 333 -35.67 5.70 12.57
N ASN A 334 -35.05 6.89 12.65
CA ASN A 334 -33.70 7.12 13.22
C ASN A 334 -32.58 6.31 12.56
N LYS A 335 -32.78 5.90 11.31
CA LYS A 335 -31.80 5.17 10.53
C LYS A 335 -31.73 5.71 9.11
N LYS A 336 -30.52 5.79 8.57
CA LYS A 336 -30.25 5.99 7.15
C LYS A 336 -29.50 4.77 6.62
N THR A 337 -29.77 4.39 5.38
CA THR A 337 -29.12 3.24 4.73
C THR A 337 -28.42 3.68 3.46
N ARG A 338 -27.36 2.97 3.08
CA ARG A 338 -26.75 3.08 1.75
C ARG A 338 -26.41 1.69 1.24
N THR A 339 -26.38 1.54 -0.07
CA THR A 339 -26.14 0.24 -0.72
C THR A 339 -25.00 0.35 -1.74
N ARG A 340 -24.41 -0.80 -2.05
CA ARG A 340 -23.46 -1.00 -3.14
C ARG A 340 -23.74 -2.35 -3.79
N ALA A 341 -23.36 -2.51 -5.05
CA ALA A 341 -23.56 -3.72 -5.81
C ALA A 341 -22.21 -4.39 -6.13
N CYS A 342 -22.20 -5.71 -6.23
CA CYS A 342 -21.04 -6.46 -6.69
C CYS A 342 -21.00 -6.49 -8.22
N ASN A 343 -20.75 -5.34 -8.84
CA ASN A 343 -20.86 -5.17 -10.29
C ASN A 343 -19.75 -4.29 -10.90
N ASN A 344 -18.66 -4.03 -10.19
CA ASN A 344 -17.53 -3.24 -10.69
C ASN A 344 -16.17 -3.96 -10.55
N PRO A 345 -15.91 -5.04 -11.33
CA PRO A 345 -16.81 -5.72 -12.26
C PRO A 345 -17.76 -6.72 -11.57
N GLN A 346 -18.76 -7.21 -12.30
CA GLN A 346 -19.56 -8.35 -11.88
C GLN A 346 -18.73 -9.64 -11.98
N PRO A 347 -18.81 -10.55 -11.00
CA PRO A 347 -18.07 -11.80 -11.05
C PRO A 347 -18.54 -12.66 -12.23
N ALA A 348 -17.57 -13.17 -13.01
CA ALA A 348 -17.79 -14.09 -14.11
C ALA A 348 -16.82 -15.26 -13.97
N GLY A 349 -17.30 -16.36 -13.37
CA GLY A 349 -16.48 -17.53 -13.05
C GLY A 349 -15.39 -17.30 -11.98
N GLY A 350 -15.32 -16.10 -11.39
CA GLY A 350 -14.38 -15.70 -10.34
C GLY A 350 -15.03 -15.58 -8.96
N ALA A 351 -14.25 -15.09 -7.99
CA ALA A 351 -14.70 -14.93 -6.60
C ALA A 351 -15.79 -13.85 -6.46
N PRO A 352 -16.81 -14.04 -5.60
CA PRO A 352 -17.79 -12.99 -5.31
C PRO A 352 -17.18 -11.89 -4.43
N CYS A 353 -17.82 -10.73 -4.38
CA CYS A 353 -17.41 -9.66 -3.49
C CYS A 353 -17.58 -10.07 -2.02
N LEU A 354 -16.54 -9.85 -1.22
CA LEU A 354 -16.56 -10.08 0.23
C LEU A 354 -17.05 -8.83 0.97
N GLY A 355 -17.92 -9.02 1.97
CA GLY A 355 -18.46 -7.97 2.82
C GLY A 355 -19.94 -7.64 2.58
N ASN A 356 -20.46 -6.63 3.29
CA ASN A 356 -21.88 -6.31 3.23
C ASN A 356 -22.24 -5.39 2.04
N PRO A 357 -23.34 -5.68 1.31
CA PRO A 357 -23.84 -4.81 0.24
C PRO A 357 -24.67 -3.63 0.75
N MET A 358 -25.05 -3.63 2.02
CA MET A 358 -25.86 -2.60 2.66
C MET A 358 -25.20 -2.16 3.97
N GLN A 359 -25.19 -0.86 4.21
CA GLN A 359 -24.74 -0.26 5.45
C GLN A 359 -25.88 0.59 6.05
N THR A 360 -26.01 0.53 7.37
CA THR A 360 -27.02 1.27 8.13
C THR A 360 -26.32 2.12 9.17
N HIS A 361 -26.73 3.37 9.30
CA HIS A 361 -26.26 4.30 10.33
C HIS A 361 -27.43 4.92 11.05
N SER A 362 -27.24 5.26 12.32
CA SER A 362 -28.21 6.07 13.04
C SER A 362 -28.16 7.51 12.54
N CYS A 363 -29.33 8.09 12.42
CA CYS A 363 -29.54 9.52 12.55
C CYS A 363 -30.27 9.72 13.91
#